data_AF-A0A376KUM3-F1
#
_entry.id   AF-A0A376KUM3-F1
#
_cell.length_a   1.000
_cell.length_b   1.000
_cell.length_c   1.000
_cell.angle_alpha   90.00
_cell.angle_beta   90.00
_cell.angle_gamma   90.00
#
_symmetry.space_group_name_H-M   'P 1'
#
loop_
_entity.id
_entity.type
_entity.pdbx_description
1 polymer ?
#
loop_
_entity_poly.entity_id
_entity_poly.type
_entity_poly.pdbx_seq_one_letter_code
_entity_poly.pdbx_strand_id
1 'polypeptide(L)' 'MIGNVHFVTIPANANASAAAKVVANFLLSPNAQLRKADPAVWGDPSVLDPQKLPDGQRETLQSRMPQDLPPVLG' A
#
# COMPACT_ATOMS: atom_id res chain seq x y z
N MET A 1 5.71 19.29 -5.75
CA MET A 1 4.84 18.10 -5.65
C MET A 1 4.18 18.11 -4.29
N ILE A 2 2.85 18.25 -4.22
CA ILE A 2 2.13 17.84 -3.01
C ILE A 2 2.16 16.31 -3.05
N GLY A 3 2.90 15.68 -2.13
CA GLY A 3 2.88 14.24 -1.98
C GLY A 3 1.62 13.85 -1.22
N ASN A 4 0.73 13.08 -1.84
CA ASN A 4 -0.33 12.39 -1.12
C ASN A 4 0.31 11.24 -0.34
N VAL A 5 0.71 11.53 0.89
CA VAL A 5 1.28 10.54 1.81
C VAL A 5 0.23 10.19 2.86
N HIS A 6 0.04 8.89 3.07
CA HIS A 6 -0.97 8.35 3.97
C HIS A 6 -0.32 7.49 5.05
N PHE A 7 -0.77 7.65 6.29
CA PHE A 7 -0.26 6.93 7.44
C PHE A 7 -1.40 6.19 8.16
N VAL A 8 -1.09 5.03 8.70
CA VAL A 8 -1.98 4.27 9.59
C VAL A 8 -1.34 4.27 10.98
N THR A 9 -2.12 4.65 11.99
CA THR A 9 -1.65 4.72 13.39
C THR A 9 -2.63 4.04 14.33
N ILE A 10 -2.11 3.51 15.44
CA ILE A 10 -2.92 2.97 16.54
C ILE A 10 -2.72 3.92 17.73
N PRO A 11 -3.77 4.62 18.19
CA PRO A 11 -3.67 5.48 19.36
C PRO A 11 -3.22 4.71 20.62
N ALA A 12 -2.46 5.37 21.48
CA ALA A 12 -1.97 4.76 22.72
C ALA A 12 -3.10 4.31 23.67
N ASN A 13 -4.26 4.97 23.60
CA ASN A 13 -5.45 4.66 24.39
C ASN A 13 -6.49 3.80 23.65
N ALA A 14 -6.11 3.11 22.57
CA ALA A 14 -7.02 2.25 21.83
C ALA A 14 -7.60 1.15 22.74
N ASN A 15 -8.93 1.10 22.85
CA ASN A 15 -9.64 0.10 23.67
C ASN A 15 -9.38 -1.35 23.25
N ALA A 16 -8.97 -1.56 21.99
CA ALA A 16 -8.67 -2.88 21.41
C ALA A 16 -7.37 -2.86 20.58
N SER A 17 -6.23 -2.54 21.21
CA SER A 17 -4.93 -2.44 20.51
C SER A 17 -4.53 -3.69 19.72
N ALA A 18 -4.78 -4.90 20.26
CA ALA A 18 -4.48 -6.15 19.56
C ALA A 18 -5.29 -6.29 18.26
N ALA A 19 -6.58 -5.98 18.28
CA ALA A 19 -7.42 -6.00 17.09
C ALA A 19 -7.01 -4.91 16.08
N ALA A 20 -6.66 -3.71 16.56
CA ALA A 20 -6.16 -2.64 15.70
C ALA A 20 -4.88 -3.06 14.94
N LYS A 21 -3.98 -3.82 15.57
CA LYS A 21 -2.79 -4.38 14.89
C LYS A 21 -3.16 -5.38 13.80
N VAL A 22 -4.20 -6.19 13.98
CA VAL A 22 -4.68 -7.10 12.94
C VAL A 22 -5.16 -6.32 11.72
N VAL A 23 -5.92 -5.23 11.92
CA VAL A 23 -6.35 -4.36 10.83
C VAL A 23 -5.16 -3.68 10.15
N ALA A 24 -4.18 -3.18 10.92
CA ALA A 24 -2.97 -2.61 10.35
C ALA A 24 -2.20 -3.62 9.48
N ASN A 25 -2.05 -4.87 9.95
CA ASN A 25 -1.43 -5.94 9.17
C ASN A 25 -2.24 -6.27 7.90
N PHE A 26 -3.56 -6.26 7.98
CA PHE A 26 -4.42 -6.44 6.81
C PHE A 26 -4.21 -5.33 5.78
N LEU A 27 -4.19 -4.06 6.23
CA LEU A 27 -3.96 -2.92 5.35
C LEU A 27 -2.58 -2.99 4.67
N LEU A 28 -1.56 -3.53 5.36
CA LEU A 28 -0.22 -3.75 4.81
C LEU A 28 -0.07 -5.04 3.98
N SER A 29 -1.12 -5.86 3.86
CA SER A 29 -1.04 -7.12 3.11
C SER A 29 -0.90 -6.89 1.60
N PRO A 30 -0.28 -7.83 0.84
CA PRO A 30 -0.20 -7.77 -0.62
C PRO A 30 -1.53 -7.54 -1.31
N ASN A 31 -2.57 -8.26 -0.92
CA ASN A 31 -3.89 -8.14 -1.55
C ASN A 31 -4.51 -6.75 -1.32
N ALA A 32 -4.39 -6.20 -0.11
CA ALA A 32 -4.91 -4.86 0.20
C ALA A 32 -4.15 -3.78 -0.57
N GLN A 33 -2.82 -3.87 -0.62
CA GLN A 33 -1.98 -2.89 -1.31
C GLN A 33 -2.12 -2.95 -2.84
N LEU A 34 -2.28 -4.15 -3.41
CA LEU A 34 -2.63 -4.30 -4.81
C LEU A 34 -3.97 -3.62 -5.10
N ARG A 35 -5.01 -3.88 -4.30
CA ARG A 35 -6.34 -3.26 -4.47
C ARG A 35 -6.29 -1.73 -4.29
N LYS A 36 -5.47 -1.24 -3.36
CA LYS A 36 -5.22 0.19 -3.15
C LYS A 36 -4.62 0.85 -4.39
N ALA A 37 -3.62 0.20 -5.00
CA ALA A 37 -2.95 0.68 -6.20
C ALA A 37 -3.82 0.64 -7.47
N ASP A 38 -4.97 -0.06 -7.45
CA ASP A 38 -5.87 -0.14 -8.60
C ASP A 38 -6.58 1.21 -8.83
N PRO A 39 -6.34 1.89 -9.97
CA PRO A 39 -6.97 3.18 -10.28
C PRO A 39 -8.49 3.14 -10.39
N ALA A 40 -9.07 1.96 -10.68
CA ALA A 40 -10.52 1.79 -10.74
C ALA A 40 -11.16 1.68 -9.33
N VAL A 41 -10.35 1.55 -8.28
CA VAL A 41 -10.83 1.38 -6.89
C VAL A 41 -10.40 2.55 -6.01
N TRP A 42 -9.10 2.79 -5.89
CA TRP A 42 -8.55 3.85 -5.03
C TRP A 42 -7.43 4.60 -5.75
N GLY A 43 -6.51 3.90 -6.41
CA GLY A 43 -5.46 4.49 -7.25
C GLY A 43 -4.30 5.12 -6.49
N ASP A 44 -4.18 4.85 -5.19
CA ASP A 44 -3.08 5.37 -4.38
C ASP A 44 -1.92 4.36 -4.34
N PRO A 45 -0.65 4.76 -4.56
CA PRO A 45 0.46 3.84 -4.68
C PRO A 45 0.63 2.89 -3.49
N SER A 46 1.09 1.67 -3.79
CA SER A 46 1.45 0.67 -2.80
C SER A 46 2.71 1.08 -2.01
N VAL A 47 2.77 0.69 -0.74
CA VAL A 47 4.00 0.82 0.09
C VAL A 47 4.88 -0.44 0.06
N LEU A 48 4.48 -1.47 -0.69
CA LEU A 48 5.22 -2.72 -0.77
C LEU A 48 6.40 -2.61 -1.73
N ASP A 49 7.50 -3.26 -1.35
CA ASP A 49 8.63 -3.51 -2.21
C ASP A 49 8.26 -4.61 -3.24
N PRO A 50 8.21 -4.31 -4.56
CA PRO A 50 7.84 -5.29 -5.57
C PRO A 50 8.79 -6.49 -5.63
N GLN A 51 10.07 -6.33 -5.24
CA GLN A 51 11.05 -7.42 -5.27
C GLN A 51 10.75 -8.51 -4.24
N LYS A 52 9.98 -8.19 -3.20
CA LYS A 52 9.58 -9.12 -2.14
C LYS A 52 8.26 -9.83 -2.42
N LEU A 53 7.57 -9.46 -3.51
CA LEU A 53 6.32 -10.09 -3.90
C LEU A 53 6.57 -11.35 -4.74
N PRO A 54 5.68 -12.36 -4.68
CA PRO A 54 5.63 -13.44 -5.66
C PRO A 54 5.40 -12.89 -7.08
N ASP A 55 5.85 -13.63 -8.10
CA ASP A 55 5.91 -13.15 -9.49
C ASP A 55 4.59 -12.57 -10.01
N GLY A 56 3.47 -13.29 -9.86
CA GLY A 56 2.17 -12.79 -10.33
C GLY A 56 1.67 -11.55 -9.59
N GLN A 57 1.97 -11.41 -8.30
CA GLN A 57 1.62 -10.20 -7.54
C GLN A 57 2.52 -9.02 -7.93
N ARG A 58 3.80 -9.29 -8.23
CA ARG A 58 4.75 -8.28 -8.70
C ARG A 58 4.33 -7.72 -10.06
N GLU A 59 3.99 -8.57 -11.01
CA GLU A 59 3.48 -8.17 -12.33
C GLU A 59 2.19 -7.35 -12.21
N THR A 60 1.26 -7.81 -11.36
CA THR A 60 0.03 -7.07 -11.08
C THR A 60 0.32 -5.69 -10.52
N LEU A 61 1.23 -5.58 -9.55
CA LEU A 61 1.60 -4.29 -8.97
C LEU A 61 2.25 -3.37 -10.02
N GLN A 62 3.19 -3.89 -10.82
CA GLN A 62 3.85 -3.13 -11.89
C GLN A 62 2.86 -2.60 -12.92
N SER A 63 1.85 -3.38 -13.31
CA SER A 63 0.80 -2.94 -14.24
C SER A 63 -0.04 -1.76 -13.70
N ARG A 64 -0.05 -1.57 -12.38
CA ARG A 64 -0.80 -0.52 -11.67
C ARG A 64 0.07 0.68 -11.29
N MET A 65 1.39 0.58 -11.45
CA MET A 65 2.28 1.70 -11.17
C MET A 65 2.10 2.80 -12.22
N PRO A 66 2.11 4.08 -11.81
CA PRO A 66 2.11 5.18 -12.77
C PRO A 66 3.32 5.06 -13.71
N GLN A 67 3.08 5.18 -15.02
CA GLN A 67 4.13 5.10 -16.05
C GLN A 67 5.10 6.29 -15.98
N ASP A 68 4.67 7.42 -15.42
CA ASP A 68 5.42 8.67 -15.30
C ASP A 68 5.79 8.99 -13.84
N LEU A 69 6.47 8.06 -13.16
CA LEU A 69 7.02 8.33 -11.83
C LEU A 69 8.18 9.34 -11.95
N PRO A 70 8.15 10.48 -11.24
CA PRO A 70 9.28 11.40 -11.25
C PRO A 70 10.55 10.72 -10.69
N PRO A 71 11.76 11.08 -11.17
CA PRO A 71 13.01 10.35 -10.92
C PRO A 71 13.42 10.15 -9.45
N VAL A 72 12.75 10.85 -8.53
CA VAL A 72 13.06 10.85 -7.10
C VAL A 72 12.43 9.68 -6.33
N LEU A 73 11.62 8.84 -6.99
CA LEU A 73 10.91 7.70 -6.39
C LEU A 73 11.28 6.34 -7.01
N GLY A 74 12.31 6.28 -7.85
CA GLY A 74 12.81 5.06 -8.51
C GLY A 74 13.94 4.38 -7.76
#